data_AF-A0A934AZP6-F1
#
_entry.id   AF-A0A934AZP6-F1
#
_cell.length_a   1.000
_cell.length_b   1.000
_cell.length_c   1.000
_cell.angle_alpha   90.00
_cell.angle_beta   90.00
_cell.angle_gamma   90.00
#
_symmetry.space_group_name_H-M   'P 1'
#
loop_
_entity.id
_entity.type
_entity.pdbx_description
1 polymer ?
#
loop_
_entity_poly.entity_id
_entity_poly.type
_entity_poly.pdbx_seq_one_letter_code
_entity_poly.pdbx_strand_id
1 'polypeptide(L)'
;MKMIKADICKQSIVILTLVVFVLGLGGAQAWAAALDPGTVRAAALAAGLDSLSKTPVPEVINLNEFLKPGPEAQKAAIRLGKALFWDMQVGSDGQACASCHFHAGADNRARNQLSPGLKAGDDLFGNNTIGVPGFPQFTPDYTLVDTDFPLHVLADPEENNFLNRVVLADTNDVVSSMGVFAATFLDINPGVSEDIGSPFVDPIFNLLNPAAFQIDDNVRRVEPRNTPTMINAVFNHSNFWDGRAHNQFNGVSPIGPLDEGAMIWVNEAGQLAQKQVLIPNSSLASQAVGPALSNLEMSFFDRSFPLVGRKLFSLRPLSLQMVDPNDSVLGEISGARHGLNGIDLSYRRMIRQAFQPQYWASDQLTPDGFRLMEANFSLFFGLAVQMYETTLVSDKTPLDRFMQGRNRALDEEQLIGLLVFLNRGKLPDGTSRNVPEVDAVIAEAEAALGITIGAGNCVSCHGGPELTDASVASVSEEPIEVEETTILVDGFLQVSAETSFIDNGFANIGVRQTEDDLGRGEGEAQGFPFPLSLARQALLGLEFAPELPVDECGIDPVCPVDNRVSVDGAFKIPGLRNVELTGPYFHNGGQATLDQVVEFYDRQGDCSDHNVDNLERNM
;
A
#
# COMPACT_ATOMS: atom_id res chain seq x y z
N MET A 1 -16.69 -38.02 4.00
CA MET A 1 -15.23 -38.08 3.82
C MET A 1 -14.68 -36.97 4.71
N LYS A 2 -14.18 -37.31 5.91
CA LYS A 2 -13.84 -36.32 6.95
C LYS A 2 -12.40 -35.85 6.73
N MET A 3 -12.22 -34.59 6.36
CA MET A 3 -10.97 -33.86 6.52
C MET A 3 -10.76 -33.58 8.01
N ILE A 4 -9.53 -33.77 8.49
CA ILE A 4 -9.16 -33.55 9.88
C ILE A 4 -8.80 -32.07 10.02
N LYS A 5 -9.71 -31.26 10.57
CA LYS A 5 -9.40 -29.95 11.18
C LYS A 5 -9.38 -30.12 12.71
N ALA A 6 -8.40 -29.45 13.30
CA ALA A 6 -8.13 -29.16 14.71
C ALA A 6 -9.18 -29.59 15.75
N ASP A 7 -8.83 -30.59 16.57
CA ASP A 7 -9.43 -30.73 17.91
C ASP A 7 -8.54 -31.58 18.84
N ILE A 8 -7.29 -31.15 19.07
CA ILE A 8 -6.45 -31.69 20.16
C ILE A 8 -5.64 -30.55 20.80
N CYS A 9 -6.32 -29.64 21.50
CA CYS A 9 -5.66 -28.80 22.50
C CYS A 9 -6.62 -28.52 23.66
N LYS A 10 -6.92 -29.56 24.44
CA LYS A 10 -7.39 -29.50 25.84
C LYS A 10 -7.59 -30.91 26.38
N GLN A 11 -6.55 -31.51 26.97
CA GLN A 11 -6.58 -32.21 28.28
C GLN A 11 -5.35 -33.09 28.51
N SER A 12 -4.75 -32.89 29.69
CA SER A 12 -3.97 -33.85 30.49
C SER A 12 -2.47 -34.00 30.26
N ILE A 13 -1.76 -33.26 31.12
CA ILE A 13 -0.40 -33.49 31.64
C ILE A 13 -0.29 -34.89 32.31
N VAL A 14 0.95 -35.39 32.44
CA VAL A 14 1.45 -36.61 33.14
C VAL A 14 1.40 -37.86 32.24
N ILE A 15 2.51 -38.43 31.76
CA ILE A 15 3.51 -39.23 32.52
C ILE A 15 4.88 -39.20 31.83
N LEU A 16 5.90 -38.86 32.62
CA LEU A 16 7.31 -39.10 32.36
C LEU A 16 7.65 -40.52 32.86
N THR A 17 8.15 -41.44 32.01
CA THR A 17 9.02 -42.53 32.50
C THR A 17 10.00 -42.99 31.41
N LEU A 18 11.27 -42.79 31.74
CA LEU A 18 12.49 -43.22 31.06
C LEU A 18 12.80 -44.69 31.43
N VAL A 19 13.53 -45.45 30.59
CA VAL A 19 14.63 -46.41 30.92
C VAL A 19 14.70 -47.67 29.99
N VAL A 20 15.81 -47.69 29.21
CA VAL A 20 16.73 -48.81 28.86
C VAL A 20 16.51 -49.72 27.63
N PHE A 21 17.33 -49.42 26.61
CA PHE A 21 18.30 -50.28 25.90
C PHE A 21 18.04 -51.80 25.82
N VAL A 22 17.75 -52.27 24.61
CA VAL A 22 18.19 -53.59 24.10
C VAL A 22 18.79 -53.40 22.71
N LEU A 23 20.08 -53.73 22.57
CA LEU A 23 20.77 -53.84 21.30
C LEU A 23 20.35 -55.13 20.58
N GLY A 24 19.90 -55.00 19.34
CA GLY A 24 19.52 -56.12 18.47
C GLY A 24 19.35 -55.69 17.02
N LEU A 25 20.46 -55.74 16.28
CA LEU A 25 20.65 -55.78 14.83
C LEU A 25 19.40 -55.72 13.91
N GLY A 26 19.45 -54.77 12.96
CA GLY A 26 18.91 -54.97 11.61
C GLY A 26 17.44 -54.59 11.41
N GLY A 27 17.08 -53.35 11.72
CA GLY A 27 15.89 -52.71 11.17
C GLY A 27 16.27 -51.30 10.79
N ALA A 28 16.15 -50.93 9.52
CA ALA A 28 16.27 -49.56 9.08
C ALA A 28 15.40 -48.69 10.00
N GLN A 29 16.03 -47.80 10.78
CA GLN A 29 15.30 -46.65 11.29
C GLN A 29 14.73 -45.97 10.07
N ALA A 30 13.41 -46.00 9.91
CA ALA A 30 12.74 -45.12 8.99
C ALA A 30 13.09 -43.70 9.47
N TRP A 31 14.07 -43.08 8.81
CA TRP A 31 14.24 -41.65 8.88
C TRP A 31 12.88 -41.10 8.46
N ALA A 32 12.21 -40.33 9.31
CA ALA A 32 11.05 -39.58 8.87
C ALA A 32 11.46 -38.87 7.57
N ALA A 33 10.71 -39.10 6.48
CA ALA A 33 11.03 -38.51 5.19
C ALA A 33 10.86 -36.99 5.35
N ALA A 34 11.97 -36.29 5.56
CA ALA A 34 11.98 -34.85 5.66
C ALA A 34 12.00 -34.26 4.26
N LEU A 35 11.20 -33.22 4.05
CA LEU A 35 11.19 -32.44 2.82
C LEU A 35 12.60 -31.86 2.57
N ASP A 36 13.16 -31.99 1.36
CA ASP A 36 14.46 -31.37 1.04
C ASP A 36 14.29 -29.86 0.82
N PRO A 37 14.85 -28.98 1.69
CA PRO A 37 14.72 -27.54 1.49
C PRO A 37 15.42 -27.06 0.20
N GLY A 38 16.35 -27.85 -0.34
CA GLY A 38 16.99 -27.58 -1.62
C GLY A 38 16.06 -27.69 -2.83
N THR A 39 15.20 -28.72 -2.87
CA THR A 39 14.23 -28.93 -3.96
C THR A 39 13.11 -27.88 -3.89
N VAL A 40 12.63 -27.56 -2.68
CA VAL A 40 11.64 -26.49 -2.45
C VAL A 40 12.17 -25.14 -2.94
N ARG A 41 13.43 -24.79 -2.62
CA ARG A 41 14.05 -23.56 -3.14
C ARG A 41 14.13 -23.56 -4.67
N ALA A 42 14.51 -24.67 -5.28
CA ALA A 42 14.60 -24.77 -6.73
C ALA A 42 13.24 -24.54 -7.40
N ALA A 43 12.17 -25.12 -6.84
CA ALA A 43 10.80 -24.87 -7.28
C ALA A 43 10.38 -23.41 -7.10
N ALA A 44 10.70 -22.78 -5.96
CA ALA A 44 10.42 -21.36 -5.73
C ALA A 44 11.12 -20.45 -6.75
N LEU A 45 12.39 -20.72 -7.06
CA LEU A 45 13.14 -20.00 -8.10
C LEU A 45 12.54 -20.21 -9.49
N ALA A 46 12.13 -21.43 -9.83
CA ALA A 46 11.48 -21.74 -11.11
C ALA A 46 10.11 -21.04 -11.26
N ALA A 47 9.42 -20.82 -10.15
CA ALA A 47 8.15 -20.07 -10.09
C ALA A 47 8.34 -18.54 -10.01
N GLY A 48 9.58 -18.03 -10.11
CA GLY A 48 9.87 -16.60 -10.18
C GLY A 48 10.19 -15.90 -8.84
N LEU A 49 10.17 -16.61 -7.71
CA LEU A 49 10.59 -16.02 -6.43
C LEU A 49 12.13 -15.96 -6.33
N ASP A 50 12.69 -14.91 -5.72
CA ASP A 50 14.12 -14.85 -5.32
C ASP A 50 14.31 -13.95 -4.08
N SER A 51 15.55 -13.81 -3.63
CA SER A 51 15.97 -12.90 -2.56
C SER A 51 15.95 -11.45 -3.04
N LEU A 52 15.26 -10.56 -2.30
CA LEU A 52 15.21 -9.12 -2.61
C LEU A 52 16.60 -8.47 -2.53
N SER A 53 17.53 -9.05 -1.76
CA SER A 53 18.90 -8.53 -1.64
C SER A 53 19.68 -8.50 -2.97
N LYS A 54 19.19 -9.17 -4.02
CA LYS A 54 19.77 -9.17 -5.36
C LYS A 54 19.08 -8.19 -6.30
N THR A 55 17.91 -7.68 -5.91
CA THR A 55 17.12 -6.75 -6.70
C THR A 55 17.68 -5.35 -6.51
N PRO A 56 18.11 -4.67 -7.59
CA PRO A 56 18.52 -3.28 -7.51
C PRO A 56 17.30 -2.40 -7.22
N VAL A 57 17.48 -1.39 -6.37
CA VAL A 57 16.49 -0.33 -6.19
C VAL A 57 16.31 0.41 -7.53
N PRO A 58 15.07 0.65 -8.00
CA PRO A 58 14.82 1.38 -9.24
C PRO A 58 15.53 2.74 -9.28
N GLU A 59 16.29 3.00 -10.34
CA GLU A 59 17.03 4.26 -10.50
C GLU A 59 16.13 5.38 -11.05
N VAL A 60 16.29 6.58 -10.52
CA VAL A 60 15.69 7.80 -11.05
C VAL A 60 16.58 8.36 -12.16
N ILE A 61 16.21 8.08 -13.42
CA ILE A 61 17.05 8.28 -14.62
C ILE A 61 17.59 9.72 -14.75
N ASN A 62 16.77 10.74 -14.48
CA ASN A 62 17.12 12.15 -14.64
C ASN A 62 17.36 12.88 -13.31
N LEU A 63 17.68 12.17 -12.23
CA LEU A 63 17.85 12.76 -10.90
C LEU A 63 18.87 13.91 -10.86
N ASN A 64 19.93 13.82 -11.67
CA ASN A 64 21.00 14.83 -11.76
C ASN A 64 20.55 16.18 -12.34
N GLU A 65 19.38 16.24 -13.00
CA GLU A 65 18.77 17.50 -13.40
C GLU A 65 18.28 18.31 -12.20
N PHE A 66 17.92 17.64 -11.10
CA PHE A 66 17.32 18.23 -9.91
C PHE A 66 18.27 18.29 -8.71
N LEU A 67 18.97 17.19 -8.44
CA LEU A 67 19.98 17.08 -7.39
C LEU A 67 21.35 17.49 -7.93
N LYS A 68 22.16 18.08 -7.06
CA LYS A 68 23.58 18.28 -7.32
C LYS A 68 24.28 16.92 -7.43
N PRO A 69 25.36 16.81 -8.23
CA PRO A 69 26.08 15.56 -8.36
C PRO A 69 26.82 15.19 -7.08
N GLY A 70 26.96 13.88 -6.86
CA GLY A 70 27.82 13.31 -5.83
C GLY A 70 27.13 12.93 -4.51
N PRO A 71 27.82 12.15 -3.68
CA PRO A 71 27.23 11.51 -2.50
C PRO A 71 26.80 12.51 -1.41
N GLU A 72 27.45 13.68 -1.30
CA GLU A 72 27.10 14.69 -0.30
C GLU A 72 25.72 15.32 -0.56
N ALA A 73 25.38 15.53 -1.84
CA ALA A 73 24.06 16.04 -2.22
C ALA A 73 22.96 15.01 -1.95
N GLN A 74 23.22 13.74 -2.27
CA GLN A 74 22.33 12.63 -1.94
C GLN A 74 22.15 12.49 -0.42
N LYS A 75 23.23 12.54 0.37
CA LYS A 75 23.16 12.53 1.84
C LYS A 75 22.32 13.69 2.39
N ALA A 76 22.45 14.88 1.80
CA ALA A 76 21.63 16.04 2.17
C ALA A 76 20.14 15.85 1.80
N ALA A 77 19.84 15.26 0.64
CA ALA A 77 18.48 14.95 0.23
C ALA A 77 17.83 13.91 1.16
N ILE A 78 18.55 12.84 1.50
CA ILE A 78 18.08 11.80 2.44
C ILE A 78 17.80 12.39 3.83
N ARG A 79 18.68 13.28 4.32
CA ARG A 79 18.46 14.00 5.59
C ARG A 79 17.22 14.89 5.55
N LEU A 80 17.06 15.64 4.46
CA LEU A 80 15.88 16.46 4.24
C LEU A 80 14.62 15.60 4.22
N GLY A 81 14.64 14.49 3.49
CA GLY A 81 13.52 13.56 3.36
C GLY A 81 13.10 12.98 4.69
N LYS A 82 14.07 12.43 5.45
CA LYS A 82 13.77 11.91 6.79
C LYS A 82 13.26 13.00 7.72
N ALA A 83 13.84 14.20 7.67
CA ALA A 83 13.32 15.30 8.47
C ALA A 83 11.88 15.67 8.10
N LEU A 84 11.53 15.75 6.81
CA LEU A 84 10.17 16.08 6.37
C LEU A 84 9.16 14.97 6.68
N PHE A 85 9.54 13.71 6.45
CA PHE A 85 8.67 12.55 6.69
C PHE A 85 8.23 12.44 8.16
N TRP A 86 9.12 12.80 9.09
CA TRP A 86 8.92 12.67 10.53
C TRP A 86 8.51 13.97 11.24
N ASP A 87 8.40 15.10 10.55
CA ASP A 87 8.12 16.39 11.21
C ASP A 87 6.62 16.69 11.28
N MET A 88 6.04 16.56 12.49
CA MET A 88 4.65 16.93 12.77
C MET A 88 4.34 18.40 12.50
N GLN A 89 5.37 19.24 12.38
CA GLN A 89 5.24 20.64 11.98
C GLN A 89 4.90 20.81 10.49
N VAL A 90 4.99 19.75 9.66
CA VAL A 90 4.53 19.82 8.26
C VAL A 90 3.02 20.03 8.23
N GLY A 91 2.27 19.22 8.99
CA GLY A 91 0.82 19.30 9.07
C GLY A 91 0.32 20.59 9.75
N SER A 92 -0.98 20.84 9.63
CA SER A 92 -1.62 22.05 10.14
C SER A 92 -1.80 22.04 11.67
N ASP A 93 -2.06 20.87 12.26
CA ASP A 93 -2.35 20.71 13.68
C ASP A 93 -1.57 19.54 14.35
N GLY A 94 -0.38 19.25 13.83
CA GLY A 94 0.54 18.27 14.41
C GLY A 94 0.61 16.90 13.70
N GLN A 95 0.30 16.82 12.41
CA GLN A 95 0.39 15.57 11.63
C GLN A 95 1.65 15.50 10.76
N ALA A 96 2.20 14.29 10.60
CA ALA A 96 3.33 13.96 9.74
C ALA A 96 3.03 12.70 8.92
N CYS A 97 3.76 12.48 7.82
CA CYS A 97 3.66 11.22 7.07
C CYS A 97 3.89 10.03 8.02
N ALA A 98 4.96 10.08 8.83
CA ALA A 98 5.27 9.04 9.81
C ALA A 98 4.13 8.77 10.80
N SER A 99 3.37 9.79 11.22
CA SER A 99 2.29 9.62 12.22
C SER A 99 1.08 8.83 11.71
N CYS A 100 0.96 8.62 10.39
CA CYS A 100 -0.08 7.78 9.81
C CYS A 100 0.36 6.30 9.67
N HIS A 101 1.66 6.00 9.61
CA HIS A 101 2.15 4.64 9.41
C HIS A 101 2.37 3.92 10.76
N PHE A 102 1.29 3.31 11.28
CA PHE A 102 1.20 2.59 12.56
C PHE A 102 2.39 1.65 12.85
N HIS A 103 2.90 0.96 11.84
CA HIS A 103 3.93 -0.07 11.97
C HIS A 103 5.38 0.42 12.01
N ALA A 104 5.59 1.73 11.86
CA ALA A 104 6.89 2.36 12.13
C ALA A 104 7.02 2.87 13.58
N GLY A 105 6.04 2.55 14.45
CA GLY A 105 6.05 2.93 15.86
C GLY A 105 5.70 4.39 16.12
N ALA A 106 4.99 5.04 15.20
CA ALA A 106 4.67 6.47 15.27
C ALA A 106 3.19 6.77 15.55
N ASP A 107 2.27 5.92 15.09
CA ASP A 107 0.86 6.02 15.47
C ASP A 107 0.57 5.13 16.69
N ASN A 108 0.41 5.74 17.87
CA ASN A 108 0.10 5.05 19.12
C ASN A 108 -1.37 5.20 19.52
N ARG A 109 -2.24 5.62 18.59
CA ARG A 109 -3.54 6.20 18.92
C ARG A 109 -4.62 5.12 18.83
N ALA A 110 -5.42 4.99 19.88
CA ALA A 110 -6.47 3.97 20.03
C ALA A 110 -7.88 4.50 19.67
N ARG A 111 -7.98 5.66 19.02
CA ARG A 111 -9.23 6.35 18.66
C ARG A 111 -9.04 7.06 17.33
N ASN A 112 -10.16 7.45 16.71
CA ASN A 112 -10.20 8.08 15.40
C ASN A 112 -9.57 7.16 14.35
N GLN A 113 -10.08 5.94 14.27
CA GLN A 113 -9.57 4.93 13.35
C GLN A 113 -10.59 4.57 12.27
N LEU A 114 -11.82 5.08 12.34
CA LEU A 114 -12.89 4.72 11.43
C LEU A 114 -13.17 5.86 10.44
N SER A 115 -13.50 5.49 9.21
CA SER A 115 -14.03 6.37 8.17
C SER A 115 -15.22 5.66 7.51
N PRO A 116 -16.37 6.29 7.29
CA PRO A 116 -17.53 5.65 6.66
C PRO A 116 -17.33 5.43 5.14
N GLY A 117 -16.16 5.78 4.61
CA GLY A 117 -15.82 5.65 3.19
C GLY A 117 -16.31 6.83 2.35
N LEU A 118 -15.58 7.16 1.27
CA LEU A 118 -15.89 8.34 0.46
C LEU A 118 -17.17 8.19 -0.38
N LYS A 119 -17.52 6.96 -0.77
CA LYS A 119 -18.61 6.68 -1.71
C LYS A 119 -19.64 5.68 -1.19
N ALA A 120 -19.51 5.25 0.05
CA ALA A 120 -20.41 4.26 0.63
C ALA A 120 -21.86 4.77 0.78
N GLY A 121 -22.09 6.07 0.54
CA GLY A 121 -23.42 6.65 0.40
C GLY A 121 -24.09 7.01 1.72
N ASP A 122 -23.35 6.91 2.82
CA ASP A 122 -23.77 7.30 4.15
C ASP A 122 -22.63 7.93 4.98
N ASP A 123 -23.02 8.56 6.10
CA ASP A 123 -22.13 9.21 7.05
C ASP A 123 -22.23 8.51 8.44
N LEU A 124 -22.69 7.26 8.50
CA LEU A 124 -23.02 6.53 9.72
C LEU A 124 -22.01 5.42 10.01
N PHE A 125 -21.28 5.59 11.10
CA PHE A 125 -20.36 4.58 11.61
C PHE A 125 -21.08 3.32 12.12
N GLY A 126 -20.52 2.17 11.79
CA GLY A 126 -20.99 0.83 12.15
C GLY A 126 -22.16 0.35 11.31
N ASN A 127 -22.50 1.06 10.24
CA ASN A 127 -23.64 0.74 9.40
C ASN A 127 -23.21 0.15 8.06
N ASN A 128 -24.17 -0.42 7.34
CA ASN A 128 -24.00 -0.70 5.94
C ASN A 128 -25.28 -0.34 5.16
N THR A 129 -25.13 -0.25 3.85
CA THR A 129 -26.21 0.05 2.89
C THR A 129 -27.03 -1.19 2.52
N ILE A 130 -26.57 -2.38 2.89
CA ILE A 130 -27.21 -3.67 2.62
C ILE A 130 -28.02 -4.04 3.86
N GLY A 131 -29.31 -4.35 3.74
CA GLY A 131 -30.23 -4.57 4.88
C GLY A 131 -29.96 -5.78 5.81
N VAL A 132 -28.72 -5.98 6.24
CA VAL A 132 -28.25 -6.93 7.25
C VAL A 132 -27.96 -6.17 8.57
N PRO A 133 -27.75 -6.87 9.70
CA PRO A 133 -27.43 -6.19 10.95
C PRO A 133 -26.08 -5.46 10.87
N GLY A 134 -26.06 -4.15 11.15
CA GLY A 134 -24.81 -3.40 11.33
C GLY A 134 -24.12 -3.69 12.66
N PHE A 135 -22.90 -3.18 12.81
CA PHE A 135 -22.16 -3.20 14.08
C PHE A 135 -22.76 -2.18 15.05
N PRO A 136 -23.19 -2.60 16.26
CA PRO A 136 -23.72 -1.67 17.21
C PRO A 136 -22.60 -0.74 17.73
N GLN A 137 -22.83 0.58 17.69
CA GLN A 137 -22.15 1.60 18.52
C GLN A 137 -20.83 2.20 18.02
N PHE A 138 -20.45 2.04 16.76
CA PHE A 138 -19.29 2.82 16.29
C PHE A 138 -19.63 4.32 16.31
N THR A 139 -18.81 5.07 17.03
CA THR A 139 -18.72 6.53 16.96
C THR A 139 -17.49 6.90 16.14
N PRO A 140 -17.39 8.13 15.61
CA PRO A 140 -16.21 8.56 14.84
C PRO A 140 -14.87 8.41 15.61
N ASP A 141 -14.88 8.47 16.94
CA ASP A 141 -13.70 8.29 17.80
C ASP A 141 -13.62 6.92 18.49
N TYR A 142 -14.45 5.95 18.08
CA TYR A 142 -14.54 4.65 18.73
C TYR A 142 -13.18 3.94 18.84
N THR A 143 -12.99 3.24 19.96
CA THR A 143 -11.80 2.42 20.20
C THR A 143 -12.09 1.00 19.79
N LEU A 144 -11.55 0.59 18.64
CA LEU A 144 -11.68 -0.78 18.13
C LEU A 144 -11.06 -1.81 19.08
N VAL A 145 -11.71 -2.96 19.17
CA VAL A 145 -11.27 -4.15 19.91
C VAL A 145 -11.25 -5.38 18.99
N ASP A 146 -10.55 -6.44 19.40
CA ASP A 146 -10.40 -7.65 18.57
C ASP A 146 -11.73 -8.27 18.10
N THR A 147 -12.80 -8.14 18.89
CA THR A 147 -14.14 -8.67 18.55
C THR A 147 -14.90 -7.83 17.53
N ASP A 148 -14.39 -6.66 17.16
CA ASP A 148 -14.96 -5.84 16.09
C ASP A 148 -14.52 -6.36 14.71
N PHE A 149 -13.58 -7.30 14.64
CA PHE A 149 -13.10 -7.92 13.42
C PHE A 149 -13.55 -9.38 13.27
N PRO A 150 -13.80 -9.87 12.04
CA PRO A 150 -13.73 -9.12 10.78
C PRO A 150 -14.89 -8.12 10.64
N LEU A 151 -14.71 -7.07 9.83
CA LEU A 151 -15.79 -6.10 9.54
C LEU A 151 -16.92 -6.69 8.67
N HIS A 152 -16.74 -7.89 8.14
CA HIS A 152 -17.75 -8.69 7.46
C HIS A 152 -17.80 -10.08 8.09
N VAL A 153 -18.92 -10.41 8.75
CA VAL A 153 -19.05 -11.65 9.55
C VAL A 153 -20.07 -12.58 8.91
N LEU A 154 -19.63 -13.76 8.49
CA LEU A 154 -20.51 -14.84 8.03
C LEU A 154 -20.87 -15.80 9.17
N ALA A 155 -22.03 -16.44 9.07
CA ALA A 155 -22.45 -17.51 9.98
C ALA A 155 -21.57 -18.76 9.82
N ASP A 156 -21.12 -19.03 8.60
CA ASP A 156 -20.11 -20.03 8.28
C ASP A 156 -18.96 -19.30 7.53
N PRO A 157 -17.78 -19.14 8.14
CA PRO A 157 -16.67 -18.41 7.53
C PRO A 157 -16.07 -19.14 6.31
N GLU A 158 -16.39 -20.41 6.10
CA GLU A 158 -15.89 -21.23 4.98
C GLU A 158 -16.93 -21.40 3.85
N GLU A 159 -18.11 -20.77 3.94
CA GLU A 159 -19.16 -20.89 2.92
C GLU A 159 -18.79 -20.14 1.63
N ASN A 160 -18.41 -20.92 0.62
CA ASN A 160 -18.01 -20.43 -0.69
C ASN A 160 -19.14 -20.45 -1.74
N ASN A 161 -20.34 -20.95 -1.39
CA ASN A 161 -21.52 -20.76 -2.22
C ASN A 161 -22.25 -19.48 -1.81
N PHE A 162 -22.19 -18.45 -2.67
CA PHE A 162 -22.77 -17.13 -2.42
C PHE A 162 -24.29 -17.18 -2.18
N LEU A 163 -25.02 -18.17 -2.70
CA LEU A 163 -26.47 -18.33 -2.47
C LEU A 163 -26.80 -18.86 -1.07
N ASN A 164 -25.84 -19.47 -0.38
CA ASN A 164 -26.02 -20.03 0.96
C ASN A 164 -25.50 -19.11 2.08
N ARG A 165 -24.78 -18.04 1.73
CA ARG A 165 -24.14 -17.15 2.71
C ARG A 165 -25.18 -16.47 3.60
N VAL A 166 -24.91 -16.49 4.89
CA VAL A 166 -25.70 -15.78 5.90
C VAL A 166 -24.77 -14.78 6.59
N VAL A 167 -24.94 -13.50 6.28
CA VAL A 167 -24.20 -12.40 6.92
C VAL A 167 -24.81 -12.10 8.29
N LEU A 168 -23.99 -12.15 9.34
CA LEU A 168 -24.38 -11.87 10.72
C LEU A 168 -24.17 -10.41 11.10
N ALA A 169 -23.09 -9.81 10.62
CA ALA A 169 -22.74 -8.40 10.83
C ALA A 169 -21.91 -7.90 9.66
N ASP A 170 -22.09 -6.65 9.26
CA ASP A 170 -21.32 -6.02 8.18
C ASP A 170 -21.27 -4.50 8.39
N THR A 171 -20.16 -3.88 8.00
CA THR A 171 -20.01 -2.42 7.92
C THR A 171 -19.18 -2.05 6.69
N ASN A 172 -19.54 -0.94 6.05
CA ASN A 172 -18.79 -0.34 4.95
C ASN A 172 -17.66 0.60 5.44
N ASP A 173 -17.51 0.75 6.76
CA ASP A 173 -16.45 1.53 7.37
C ASP A 173 -15.05 1.00 6.98
N VAL A 174 -14.09 1.92 7.04
CA VAL A 174 -12.68 1.70 6.80
C VAL A 174 -11.91 1.96 8.07
N VAL A 175 -11.03 1.04 8.44
CA VAL A 175 -10.04 1.22 9.51
C VAL A 175 -8.77 1.83 8.94
N SER A 176 -8.41 3.02 9.40
CA SER A 176 -7.21 3.75 8.98
C SER A 176 -6.70 4.71 10.05
N SER A 177 -5.84 5.63 9.63
CA SER A 177 -5.12 6.56 10.49
C SER A 177 -5.80 7.91 10.52
N MET A 178 -5.93 8.50 11.72
CA MET A 178 -6.43 9.87 11.84
C MET A 178 -5.45 10.89 11.28
N GLY A 179 -6.01 11.93 10.68
CA GLY A 179 -5.32 13.14 10.30
C GLY A 179 -5.77 14.35 11.11
N VAL A 180 -6.29 15.39 10.45
CA VAL A 180 -6.51 16.72 11.03
C VAL A 180 -7.96 16.94 11.52
N PHE A 181 -8.15 17.96 12.35
CA PHE A 181 -9.49 18.50 12.60
C PHE A 181 -9.99 19.33 11.40
N ALA A 182 -11.31 19.41 11.26
CA ALA A 182 -11.95 20.23 10.24
C ALA A 182 -11.74 21.74 10.48
N ALA A 183 -10.95 22.37 9.61
CA ALA A 183 -10.74 23.82 9.59
C ALA A 183 -10.35 24.32 8.20
N THR A 184 -10.73 25.56 7.88
CA THR A 184 -10.22 26.28 6.71
C THR A 184 -8.90 26.96 7.07
N PHE A 185 -7.88 26.79 6.24
CA PHE A 185 -6.61 27.48 6.41
C PHE A 185 -6.79 28.99 6.22
N LEU A 186 -6.23 29.79 7.14
CA LEU A 186 -6.22 31.26 7.02
C LEU A 186 -4.82 31.79 6.73
N ASP A 187 -3.83 31.41 7.53
CA ASP A 187 -2.43 31.81 7.36
C ASP A 187 -1.49 30.89 8.16
N ILE A 188 -0.19 31.05 7.94
CA ILE A 188 0.84 30.49 8.82
C ILE A 188 1.06 31.41 10.02
N ASN A 189 1.60 30.86 11.11
CA ASN A 189 2.13 31.65 12.21
C ASN A 189 3.66 31.47 12.29
N PRO A 190 4.46 32.42 11.77
CA PRO A 190 5.92 32.25 11.70
C PRO A 190 6.55 31.96 13.06
N GLY A 191 7.35 30.89 13.12
CA GLY A 191 7.97 30.42 14.37
C GLY A 191 7.08 29.53 15.24
N VAL A 192 5.84 29.24 14.81
CA VAL A 192 4.90 28.35 15.48
C VAL A 192 4.56 27.16 14.56
N SER A 193 4.39 25.99 15.16
CA SER A 193 4.14 24.72 14.47
C SER A 193 2.77 24.65 13.80
N GLU A 194 1.75 25.12 14.52
CA GLU A 194 0.36 25.10 14.11
C GLU A 194 0.05 26.20 13.10
N ASP A 195 -0.79 25.87 12.12
CA ASP A 195 -1.34 26.87 11.20
C ASP A 195 -2.44 27.68 11.89
N ILE A 196 -2.73 28.89 11.39
CA ILE A 196 -3.90 29.67 11.77
C ILE A 196 -5.07 29.17 10.93
N GLY A 197 -6.06 28.56 11.56
CA GLY A 197 -7.26 28.05 10.90
C GLY A 197 -8.55 28.63 11.48
N SER A 198 -9.62 28.56 10.68
CA SER A 198 -11.00 28.77 11.13
C SER A 198 -11.68 27.41 11.21
N PRO A 199 -11.80 26.79 12.40
CA PRO A 199 -12.50 25.52 12.52
C PRO A 199 -14.00 25.69 12.22
N PHE A 200 -14.62 24.64 11.73
CA PHE A 200 -16.05 24.59 11.41
C PHE A 200 -16.62 23.22 11.83
N VAL A 201 -17.94 23.12 11.96
CA VAL A 201 -18.61 21.87 12.34
C VAL A 201 -18.41 20.82 11.25
N ASP A 202 -17.75 19.71 11.57
CA ASP A 202 -17.62 18.57 10.66
C ASP A 202 -18.92 17.76 10.72
N PRO A 203 -19.62 17.51 9.60
CA PRO A 203 -20.87 16.76 9.62
C PRO A 203 -20.68 15.23 9.73
N ILE A 204 -19.46 14.72 9.59
CA ILE A 204 -19.15 13.29 9.60
C ILE A 204 -18.36 12.96 10.86
N PHE A 205 -17.26 13.69 11.08
CA PHE A 205 -16.34 13.43 12.19
C PHE A 205 -16.73 14.26 13.43
N ASN A 206 -17.94 14.02 13.95
CA ASN A 206 -18.51 14.72 15.11
C ASN A 206 -19.27 13.76 16.04
N LEU A 207 -19.09 13.90 17.35
CA LEU A 207 -19.67 12.96 18.33
C LEU A 207 -21.18 13.08 18.54
N LEU A 208 -21.81 14.16 18.08
CA LEU A 208 -23.25 14.37 18.25
C LEU A 208 -24.02 13.88 17.03
N ASN A 209 -25.35 13.82 17.13
CA ASN A 209 -26.22 13.49 16.00
C ASN A 209 -26.34 14.70 15.03
N PRO A 210 -26.58 14.48 13.72
CA PRO A 210 -26.76 15.54 12.72
C PRO A 210 -27.66 16.73 13.11
N ALA A 211 -28.64 16.56 14.00
CA ALA A 211 -29.49 17.66 14.47
C ALA A 211 -28.86 18.55 15.57
N ALA A 212 -27.71 18.16 16.14
CA ALA A 212 -27.11 18.77 17.33
C ALA A 212 -25.59 18.99 17.22
N PHE A 213 -24.98 18.83 16.03
CA PHE A 213 -23.54 19.01 15.84
C PHE A 213 -23.03 20.37 16.37
N GLN A 214 -21.91 20.34 17.07
CA GLN A 214 -21.19 21.54 17.55
C GLN A 214 -19.70 21.39 17.29
N ILE A 215 -19.02 22.52 17.14
CA ILE A 215 -17.60 22.57 16.80
C ILE A 215 -16.70 21.91 17.88
N ASP A 216 -17.10 21.99 19.15
CA ASP A 216 -16.37 21.42 20.28
C ASP A 216 -16.46 19.88 20.34
N ASP A 217 -17.39 19.29 19.57
CA ASP A 217 -17.60 17.85 19.46
C ASP A 217 -16.95 17.25 18.19
N ASN A 218 -16.25 18.06 17.41
CA ASN A 218 -15.45 17.56 16.29
C ASN A 218 -14.35 16.62 16.80
N VAL A 219 -14.11 15.55 16.05
CA VAL A 219 -12.96 14.68 16.23
C VAL A 219 -12.04 14.77 15.02
N ARG A 220 -10.92 14.06 15.04
CA ARG A 220 -10.01 14.08 13.90
C ARG A 220 -10.59 13.25 12.78
N ARG A 221 -10.45 13.76 11.55
CA ARG A 221 -10.86 13.07 10.34
C ARG A 221 -9.95 11.87 10.10
N VAL A 222 -10.46 10.85 9.40
CA VAL A 222 -9.75 9.60 9.14
C VAL A 222 -9.72 9.35 7.64
N GLU A 223 -8.56 8.93 7.14
CA GLU A 223 -8.39 8.59 5.74
C GLU A 223 -9.31 7.42 5.32
N PRO A 224 -9.85 7.45 4.09
CA PRO A 224 -10.88 6.51 3.66
C PRO A 224 -10.30 5.20 3.10
N ARG A 225 -9.00 4.97 3.27
CA ARG A 225 -8.31 3.70 2.99
C ARG A 225 -7.28 3.46 4.07
N ASN A 226 -7.10 2.21 4.49
CA ASN A 226 -6.09 1.78 5.44
C ASN A 226 -4.69 2.25 5.00
N THR A 227 -3.88 2.72 5.95
CA THR A 227 -2.54 3.20 5.68
C THR A 227 -1.55 2.04 5.49
N PRO A 228 -0.98 1.83 4.29
CA PRO A 228 -0.07 0.72 4.03
C PRO A 228 1.31 0.94 4.66
N THR A 229 2.15 -0.09 4.66
CA THR A 229 3.58 0.06 4.99
C THR A 229 4.33 0.83 3.88
N MET A 230 5.32 1.64 4.27
CA MET A 230 6.25 2.32 3.37
C MET A 230 7.57 1.55 3.17
N ILE A 231 7.80 0.50 3.96
CA ILE A 231 8.98 -0.36 3.80
C ILE A 231 8.88 -1.11 2.47
N ASN A 232 9.95 -1.10 1.68
CA ASN A 232 10.01 -1.63 0.31
C ASN A 232 9.10 -0.91 -0.72
N ALA A 233 8.43 0.19 -0.38
CA ALA A 233 7.54 0.89 -1.31
C ALA A 233 8.26 1.48 -2.54
N VAL A 234 9.59 1.60 -2.48
CA VAL A 234 10.46 1.99 -3.60
C VAL A 234 10.37 1.03 -4.80
N PHE A 235 9.96 -0.21 -4.57
CA PHE A 235 9.80 -1.18 -5.65
C PHE A 235 8.44 -1.09 -6.35
N ASN A 236 7.45 -0.39 -5.77
CA ASN A 236 6.15 -0.22 -6.40
C ASN A 236 6.26 0.65 -7.67
N HIS A 237 5.62 0.25 -8.77
CA HIS A 237 5.53 1.08 -9.97
C HIS A 237 4.75 2.36 -9.69
N SER A 238 3.54 2.24 -9.15
CA SER A 238 2.72 3.37 -8.68
C SER A 238 2.38 3.18 -7.20
N ASN A 239 2.19 4.28 -6.48
CA ASN A 239 1.90 4.26 -5.04
C ASN A 239 0.46 4.70 -4.73
N PHE A 240 0.04 4.53 -3.47
CA PHE A 240 -1.36 4.42 -3.03
C PHE A 240 -2.06 3.14 -3.50
N TRP A 241 -3.20 2.82 -2.88
CA TRP A 241 -4.00 1.63 -3.20
C TRP A 241 -4.62 1.69 -4.59
N ASP A 242 -4.96 2.86 -5.12
CA ASP A 242 -5.50 3.07 -6.48
C ASP A 242 -4.41 3.36 -7.53
N GLY A 243 -3.15 3.46 -7.09
CA GLY A 243 -2.03 3.82 -7.97
C GLY A 243 -2.05 5.27 -8.45
N ARG A 244 -2.79 6.18 -7.81
CA ARG A 244 -2.86 7.60 -8.23
C ARG A 244 -1.52 8.33 -8.07
N ALA A 245 -0.61 7.84 -7.23
CA ALA A 245 0.75 8.37 -7.17
C ALA A 245 1.56 7.81 -8.34
N HIS A 246 1.57 8.57 -9.41
CA HIS A 246 2.07 8.18 -10.71
C HIS A 246 3.58 7.96 -10.72
N ASN A 247 4.07 6.96 -11.48
CA ASN A 247 5.50 6.63 -11.58
C ASN A 247 6.39 7.75 -12.15
N GLN A 248 5.79 8.71 -12.83
CA GLN A 248 6.46 9.90 -13.34
C GLN A 248 6.01 11.13 -12.54
N PHE A 249 6.85 11.62 -11.62
CA PHE A 249 6.53 12.78 -10.81
C PHE A 249 6.70 14.07 -11.62
N ASN A 250 5.72 14.98 -11.53
CA ASN A 250 5.72 16.24 -12.25
C ASN A 250 6.28 17.43 -11.44
N GLY A 251 6.74 17.19 -10.21
CA GLY A 251 7.24 18.23 -9.31
C GLY A 251 6.17 18.91 -8.44
N VAL A 252 4.87 18.63 -8.65
CA VAL A 252 3.75 19.38 -8.07
C VAL A 252 2.71 18.47 -7.43
N SER A 253 2.16 17.50 -8.17
CA SER A 253 0.96 16.74 -7.77
C SER A 253 1.15 15.22 -7.85
N PRO A 254 0.30 14.43 -7.16
CA PRO A 254 0.42 12.98 -7.15
C PRO A 254 0.20 12.31 -8.50
N ILE A 255 -0.66 12.86 -9.34
CA ILE A 255 -1.12 12.22 -10.58
C ILE A 255 -0.17 12.42 -11.77
N GLY A 256 0.99 13.05 -11.55
CA GLY A 256 2.05 13.14 -12.55
C GLY A 256 1.58 13.77 -13.88
N PRO A 257 1.77 13.13 -15.04
CA PRO A 257 1.41 13.68 -16.34
C PRO A 257 -0.11 13.88 -16.52
N LEU A 258 -0.95 13.28 -15.66
CA LEU A 258 -2.40 13.52 -15.69
C LEU A 258 -2.74 14.96 -15.25
N ASP A 259 -1.87 15.64 -14.49
CA ASP A 259 -2.03 17.05 -14.17
C ASP A 259 -1.30 17.92 -15.20
N GLU A 260 -2.01 18.30 -16.26
CA GLU A 260 -1.47 19.14 -17.33
C GLU A 260 -1.04 20.54 -16.86
N GLY A 261 -1.58 20.99 -15.71
CA GLY A 261 -1.30 22.30 -15.12
C GLY A 261 -0.05 22.34 -14.23
N ALA A 262 0.59 21.18 -13.99
CA ALA A 262 1.74 21.08 -13.11
C ALA A 262 2.99 21.77 -13.70
N MET A 263 3.39 22.88 -13.07
CA MET A 263 4.56 23.66 -13.46
C MET A 263 5.46 23.92 -12.24
N ILE A 264 6.77 23.71 -12.41
CA ILE A 264 7.77 24.19 -11.47
C ILE A 264 8.36 25.53 -11.94
N TRP A 265 8.96 26.28 -11.04
CA TRP A 265 9.69 27.51 -11.34
C TRP A 265 11.19 27.24 -11.52
N VAL A 266 11.83 27.91 -12.47
CA VAL A 266 13.26 27.79 -12.73
C VAL A 266 13.86 29.19 -12.87
N ASN A 267 15.02 29.42 -12.27
CA ASN A 267 15.83 30.59 -12.53
C ASN A 267 16.71 30.36 -13.76
N GLU A 268 16.29 30.92 -14.89
CA GLU A 268 17.04 30.90 -16.14
C GLU A 268 17.81 32.22 -16.29
N ALA A 269 19.12 32.17 -16.00
CA ALA A 269 20.02 33.31 -16.14
C ALA A 269 19.55 34.60 -15.42
N GLY A 270 18.87 34.46 -14.27
CA GLY A 270 18.38 35.59 -13.48
C GLY A 270 16.93 35.99 -13.79
N GLN A 271 16.19 35.22 -14.59
CA GLN A 271 14.75 35.40 -14.83
C GLN A 271 13.98 34.16 -14.40
N LEU A 272 12.83 34.35 -13.75
CA LEU A 272 11.95 33.25 -13.40
C LEU A 272 11.13 32.80 -14.62
N ALA A 273 11.18 31.51 -14.92
CA ALA A 273 10.36 30.86 -15.94
C ALA A 273 9.63 29.65 -15.32
N GLN A 274 8.50 29.27 -15.88
CA GLN A 274 7.81 28.03 -15.53
C GLN A 274 8.21 26.93 -16.49
N LYS A 275 8.36 25.70 -15.97
CA LYS A 275 8.74 24.53 -16.76
C LYS A 275 7.94 23.30 -16.31
N GLN A 276 7.41 22.54 -17.27
CA GLN A 276 6.92 21.18 -17.04
C GLN A 276 8.11 20.24 -16.88
N VAL A 277 8.02 19.33 -15.93
CA VAL A 277 9.02 18.29 -15.72
C VAL A 277 8.34 16.94 -15.55
N LEU A 278 9.03 15.88 -15.91
CA LEU A 278 8.65 14.51 -15.59
C LEU A 278 9.88 13.79 -15.05
N ILE A 279 9.73 13.14 -13.92
CA ILE A 279 10.80 12.44 -13.20
C ILE A 279 10.40 10.98 -13.11
N PRO A 280 10.91 10.09 -13.99
CA PRO A 280 10.57 8.66 -13.98
C PRO A 280 11.00 7.95 -12.70
N ASN A 281 10.41 6.78 -12.41
CA ASN A 281 10.68 5.97 -11.22
C ASN A 281 10.53 6.77 -9.92
N SER A 282 9.54 7.66 -9.87
CA SER A 282 9.33 8.62 -8.79
C SER A 282 7.90 8.64 -8.25
N SER A 283 7.24 7.48 -8.24
CA SER A 283 5.93 7.33 -7.59
C SER A 283 5.95 7.67 -6.10
N LEU A 284 7.08 7.49 -5.40
CA LEU A 284 7.24 7.93 -4.00
C LEU A 284 7.23 9.46 -3.87
N ALA A 285 7.86 10.20 -4.79
CA ALA A 285 7.78 11.66 -4.77
C ALA A 285 6.36 12.16 -5.09
N SER A 286 5.69 11.51 -6.04
CA SER A 286 4.27 11.72 -6.33
C SER A 286 3.39 11.43 -5.10
N GLN A 287 3.66 10.34 -4.40
CA GLN A 287 2.92 9.96 -3.18
C GLN A 287 3.12 11.00 -2.08
N ALA A 288 4.36 11.41 -1.83
CA ALA A 288 4.69 12.28 -0.70
C ALA A 288 3.98 13.64 -0.75
N VAL A 289 3.66 14.17 -1.94
CA VAL A 289 2.96 15.46 -2.08
C VAL A 289 1.45 15.36 -1.88
N GLY A 290 0.86 14.16 -1.83
CA GLY A 290 -0.58 13.98 -1.58
C GLY A 290 -0.97 14.31 -0.13
N PRO A 291 -0.47 13.55 0.87
CA PRO A 291 -0.89 13.70 2.26
C PRO A 291 -0.64 15.08 2.82
N ALA A 292 0.46 15.71 2.41
CA ALA A 292 0.87 17.02 2.87
C ALA A 292 -0.18 18.12 2.63
N LEU A 293 -1.08 17.97 1.63
CA LEU A 293 -2.18 18.90 1.36
C LEU A 293 -3.57 18.30 1.55
N SER A 294 -3.68 17.01 1.91
CA SER A 294 -4.97 16.37 2.16
C SER A 294 -5.63 16.92 3.43
N ASN A 295 -6.92 17.21 3.31
CA ASN A 295 -7.77 17.69 4.41
C ASN A 295 -8.33 16.61 5.31
N LEU A 296 -8.05 15.35 4.99
CA LEU A 296 -8.28 14.19 5.84
C LEU A 296 -7.01 13.82 6.61
N GLU A 297 -5.83 14.18 6.09
CA GLU A 297 -4.51 13.67 6.50
C GLU A 297 -3.69 14.69 7.30
N MET A 298 -3.22 15.77 6.66
CA MET A 298 -2.20 16.65 7.25
C MET A 298 -2.50 18.13 7.16
N SER A 299 -3.44 18.59 6.34
CA SER A 299 -3.62 20.02 6.09
C SER A 299 -5.05 20.51 6.31
N PHE A 300 -5.20 21.74 6.79
CA PHE A 300 -6.48 22.44 6.70
C PHE A 300 -6.86 22.68 5.23
N PHE A 301 -8.15 22.89 4.98
CA PHE A 301 -8.67 23.17 3.63
C PHE A 301 -7.99 24.41 3.03
N ASP A 302 -7.79 24.40 1.70
CA ASP A 302 -7.23 25.50 0.89
C ASP A 302 -5.76 25.86 1.15
N ARG A 303 -5.03 25.07 1.94
CA ARG A 303 -3.59 25.26 2.13
C ARG A 303 -2.81 24.85 0.87
N SER A 304 -1.76 25.60 0.54
CA SER A 304 -0.89 25.33 -0.62
C SER A 304 0.54 24.95 -0.24
N PHE A 305 1.20 24.19 -1.12
CA PHE A 305 2.57 23.70 -0.88
C PHE A 305 3.61 24.82 -0.61
N PRO A 306 3.57 25.97 -1.31
CA PRO A 306 4.47 27.08 -1.00
C PRO A 306 4.33 27.62 0.42
N LEU A 307 3.12 27.56 0.99
CA LEU A 307 2.88 27.97 2.39
C LEU A 307 3.44 26.95 3.38
N VAL A 308 3.42 25.66 3.07
CA VAL A 308 4.13 24.62 3.85
C VAL A 308 5.62 24.96 3.94
N GLY A 309 6.26 25.24 2.79
CA GLY A 309 7.66 25.64 2.75
C GLY A 309 7.93 26.92 3.54
N ARG A 310 7.10 27.96 3.36
CA ARG A 310 7.20 29.22 4.07
C ARG A 310 7.12 29.04 5.59
N LYS A 311 6.21 28.20 6.08
CA LYS A 311 6.12 27.85 7.51
C LYS A 311 7.40 27.18 7.99
N LEU A 312 7.78 26.07 7.37
CA LEU A 312 8.91 25.26 7.79
C LEU A 312 10.23 26.05 7.78
N PHE A 313 10.39 27.00 6.86
CA PHE A 313 11.56 27.87 6.84
C PHE A 313 11.69 28.85 8.01
N SER A 314 10.63 29.05 8.78
CA SER A 314 10.64 29.83 10.03
C SER A 314 10.90 28.97 11.26
N LEU A 315 10.91 27.64 11.10
CA LEU A 315 10.98 26.67 12.19
C LEU A 315 12.33 25.97 12.25
N ARG A 316 12.62 25.42 13.43
CA ARG A 316 13.66 24.41 13.57
C ARG A 316 13.07 23.05 13.15
N PRO A 317 13.73 22.28 12.27
CA PRO A 317 13.21 20.97 11.89
C PRO A 317 13.16 20.02 13.09
N LEU A 318 12.08 19.27 13.17
CA LEU A 318 11.79 18.24 14.18
C LEU A 318 11.75 18.79 15.63
N SER A 319 11.35 20.06 15.82
CA SER A 319 11.50 20.73 17.13
C SER A 319 10.53 20.24 18.22
N LEU A 320 9.48 19.51 17.84
CA LEU A 320 8.50 18.91 18.74
C LEU A 320 8.96 17.57 19.32
N GLN A 321 10.11 17.04 18.88
CA GLN A 321 10.59 15.71 19.21
C GLN A 321 12.11 15.69 19.42
N MET A 322 12.60 14.70 20.15
CA MET A 322 14.03 14.44 20.26
C MET A 322 14.49 13.54 19.11
N VAL A 323 15.64 13.86 18.53
CA VAL A 323 16.32 12.99 17.55
C VAL A 323 17.45 12.27 18.24
N ASP A 324 17.45 10.93 18.21
CA ASP A 324 18.51 10.15 18.87
C ASP A 324 19.89 10.47 18.25
N PRO A 325 20.93 10.74 19.06
CA PRO A 325 22.29 10.95 18.54
C PRO A 325 22.86 9.79 17.72
N ASN A 326 22.33 8.58 17.87
CA ASN A 326 22.72 7.38 17.13
C ASN A 326 21.79 7.07 15.94
N ASP A 327 20.84 7.96 15.63
CA ASP A 327 20.02 7.83 14.44
C ASP A 327 20.90 7.71 13.18
N SER A 328 20.59 6.73 12.32
CA SER A 328 21.41 6.36 11.17
C SER A 328 21.58 7.44 10.11
N VAL A 329 20.70 8.45 10.08
CA VAL A 329 20.67 9.51 9.06
C VAL A 329 20.88 10.89 9.69
N LEU A 330 20.17 11.17 10.78
CA LEU A 330 20.11 12.47 11.44
C LEU A 330 21.01 12.56 12.68
N GLY A 331 21.59 11.46 13.15
CA GLY A 331 22.34 11.41 14.42
C GLY A 331 23.52 12.38 14.47
N GLU A 332 24.24 12.57 13.35
CA GLU A 332 25.35 13.55 13.25
C GLU A 332 24.89 15.00 13.49
N ILE A 333 23.64 15.32 13.14
CA ILE A 333 23.06 16.66 13.24
C ILE A 333 21.97 16.74 14.31
N SER A 334 21.88 15.74 15.19
CA SER A 334 20.89 15.74 16.28
C SER A 334 21.12 16.90 17.24
N GLY A 335 20.04 17.63 17.56
CA GLY A 335 20.04 18.67 18.58
C GLY A 335 20.30 18.15 19.99
N ALA A 336 20.05 16.86 20.25
CA ALA A 336 20.22 16.26 21.57
C ALA A 336 21.68 16.28 22.03
N ARG A 337 22.64 16.33 21.09
CA ARG A 337 24.08 16.55 21.36
C ARG A 337 24.36 17.87 22.08
N HIS A 338 23.41 18.81 22.02
CA HIS A 338 23.47 20.13 22.65
C HIS A 338 22.29 20.35 23.63
N GLY A 339 21.58 19.29 24.02
CA GLY A 339 20.45 19.37 24.94
C GLY A 339 19.19 20.04 24.35
N LEU A 340 18.99 19.93 23.03
CA LEU A 340 17.88 20.54 22.32
C LEU A 340 17.05 19.51 21.54
N ASN A 341 15.75 19.78 21.35
CA ASN A 341 14.91 19.03 20.42
C ASN A 341 15.31 19.29 18.95
N GLY A 342 14.88 18.39 18.07
CA GLY A 342 15.08 18.48 16.62
C GLY A 342 16.53 18.30 16.17
N ILE A 343 16.87 18.91 15.04
CA ILE A 343 18.21 18.87 14.43
C ILE A 343 18.87 20.25 14.36
N ASP A 344 20.20 20.29 14.34
CA ASP A 344 21.04 21.49 14.20
C ASP A 344 21.34 21.79 12.72
N LEU A 345 20.29 21.78 11.90
CA LEU A 345 20.37 22.10 10.47
C LEU A 345 19.02 22.59 9.96
N SER A 346 18.97 23.77 9.32
CA SER A 346 17.72 24.31 8.76
C SER A 346 17.33 23.62 7.43
N TYR A 347 16.03 23.58 7.12
CA TYR A 347 15.53 23.14 5.82
C TYR A 347 16.17 23.87 4.64
N ARG A 348 16.30 25.21 4.71
CA ARG A 348 16.93 26.01 3.65
C ARG A 348 18.36 25.54 3.35
N ARG A 349 19.12 25.16 4.38
CA ARG A 349 20.50 24.68 4.22
C ARG A 349 20.56 23.29 3.62
N MET A 350 19.67 22.38 4.02
CA MET A 350 19.57 21.05 3.41
C MET A 350 19.17 21.13 1.94
N ILE A 351 18.19 21.97 1.58
CA ILE A 351 17.80 22.20 0.18
C ILE A 351 18.98 22.73 -0.64
N ARG A 352 19.69 23.75 -0.14
CA ARG A 352 20.88 24.30 -0.83
C ARG A 352 22.01 23.28 -0.99
N GLN A 353 22.14 22.33 -0.08
CA GLN A 353 23.15 21.27 -0.17
C GLN A 353 22.77 20.18 -1.17
N ALA A 354 21.48 19.85 -1.27
CA ALA A 354 20.96 18.78 -2.11
C ALA A 354 20.67 19.19 -3.56
N PHE A 355 19.99 20.31 -3.78
CA PHE A 355 19.36 20.62 -5.08
C PHE A 355 20.13 21.65 -5.91
N GLN A 356 19.98 21.54 -7.23
CA GLN A 356 20.58 22.45 -8.21
C GLN A 356 20.13 23.91 -7.95
N PRO A 357 21.04 24.90 -8.05
CA PRO A 357 20.72 26.30 -7.73
C PRO A 357 19.56 26.90 -8.51
N GLN A 358 19.34 26.46 -9.76
CA GLN A 358 18.27 26.97 -10.61
C GLN A 358 16.85 26.81 -10.02
N TYR A 359 16.65 25.94 -9.04
CA TYR A 359 15.33 25.73 -8.41
C TYR A 359 15.12 26.52 -7.11
N TRP A 360 16.14 27.20 -6.58
CA TRP A 360 16.01 27.93 -5.30
C TRP A 360 16.77 29.25 -5.23
N ALA A 361 17.77 29.48 -6.09
CA ALA A 361 18.69 30.60 -6.02
C ALA A 361 18.16 31.81 -6.80
N SER A 362 17.11 32.43 -6.28
CA SER A 362 16.61 33.73 -6.77
C SER A 362 15.96 34.51 -5.63
N ASP A 363 16.15 35.82 -5.64
CA ASP A 363 15.46 36.77 -4.75
C ASP A 363 14.20 37.35 -5.40
N GLN A 364 13.93 37.03 -6.68
CA GLN A 364 12.68 37.41 -7.33
C GLN A 364 11.51 36.63 -6.73
N LEU A 365 10.38 37.31 -6.60
CA LEU A 365 9.12 36.69 -6.21
C LEU A 365 8.40 36.19 -7.46
N THR A 366 7.71 35.06 -7.34
CA THR A 366 6.71 34.64 -8.30
C THR A 366 5.56 35.65 -8.36
N PRO A 367 4.68 35.60 -9.38
CA PRO A 367 3.48 36.45 -9.43
C PRO A 367 2.62 36.36 -8.16
N ASP A 368 2.57 35.18 -7.53
CA ASP A 368 1.83 34.92 -6.29
C ASP A 368 2.59 35.33 -5.02
N GLY A 369 3.74 36.00 -5.15
CA GLY A 369 4.48 36.55 -4.02
C GLY A 369 5.32 35.53 -3.25
N PHE A 370 5.66 34.39 -3.84
CA PHE A 370 6.53 33.38 -3.22
C PHE A 370 7.98 33.54 -3.64
N ARG A 371 8.91 33.30 -2.72
CA ARG A 371 10.32 33.12 -3.09
C ARG A 371 10.45 31.84 -3.91
N LEU A 372 11.44 31.76 -4.79
CA LEU A 372 11.65 30.58 -5.64
C LEU A 372 11.73 29.26 -4.84
N MET A 373 12.40 29.25 -3.69
CA MET A 373 12.47 28.06 -2.82
C MET A 373 11.12 27.68 -2.18
N GLU A 374 10.23 28.64 -1.95
CA GLU A 374 8.87 28.41 -1.45
C GLU A 374 7.99 27.88 -2.59
N ALA A 375 8.03 28.54 -3.75
CA ALA A 375 7.24 28.14 -4.92
C ALA A 375 7.51 26.70 -5.38
N ASN A 376 8.75 26.23 -5.27
CA ASN A 376 9.15 24.86 -5.63
C ASN A 376 9.16 23.89 -4.44
N PHE A 377 8.50 24.21 -3.32
CA PHE A 377 8.64 23.38 -2.13
C PHE A 377 8.12 21.94 -2.33
N SER A 378 7.09 21.74 -3.17
CA SER A 378 6.59 20.40 -3.56
C SER A 378 7.68 19.55 -4.21
N LEU A 379 8.47 20.11 -5.12
CA LEU A 379 9.57 19.44 -5.80
C LEU A 379 10.63 18.96 -4.80
N PHE A 380 11.03 19.85 -3.86
CA PHE A 380 12.01 19.50 -2.83
C PHE A 380 11.46 18.47 -1.86
N PHE A 381 10.18 18.61 -1.47
CA PHE A 381 9.52 17.72 -0.54
C PHE A 381 9.43 16.31 -1.13
N GLY A 382 8.82 16.17 -2.31
CA GLY A 382 8.63 14.87 -2.97
C GLY A 382 9.95 14.14 -3.20
N LEU A 383 10.92 14.78 -3.87
CA LEU A 383 12.20 14.13 -4.15
C LEU A 383 12.99 13.81 -2.89
N ALA A 384 12.98 14.69 -1.88
CA ALA A 384 13.72 14.40 -0.66
C ALA A 384 13.10 13.22 0.10
N VAL A 385 11.77 13.18 0.24
CA VAL A 385 11.06 12.07 0.89
C VAL A 385 11.31 10.76 0.14
N GLN A 386 11.20 10.75 -1.19
CA GLN A 386 11.56 9.59 -2.00
C GLN A 386 13.01 9.14 -1.76
N MET A 387 13.97 10.06 -1.72
CA MET A 387 15.37 9.71 -1.44
C MET A 387 15.54 9.07 -0.06
N TYR A 388 14.72 9.44 0.93
CA TYR A 388 14.73 8.76 2.22
C TYR A 388 14.05 7.39 2.15
N GLU A 389 12.88 7.28 1.53
CA GLU A 389 12.12 6.03 1.41
C GLU A 389 12.85 4.96 0.58
N THR A 390 13.71 5.36 -0.37
CA THR A 390 14.58 4.42 -1.09
C THR A 390 15.61 3.72 -0.19
N THR A 391 15.84 4.24 1.02
CA THR A 391 16.70 3.60 2.02
C THR A 391 15.96 2.56 2.87
N LEU A 392 14.64 2.50 2.79
CA LEU A 392 13.77 1.66 3.62
C LEU A 392 13.55 0.28 3.00
N VAL A 393 14.64 -0.44 2.76
CA VAL A 393 14.62 -1.78 2.15
C VAL A 393 14.83 -2.87 3.20
N SER A 394 13.91 -3.83 3.25
CA SER A 394 13.94 -5.02 4.12
C SER A 394 14.23 -6.28 3.28
N ASP A 395 15.51 -6.59 3.13
CA ASP A 395 16.07 -7.63 2.24
C ASP A 395 16.82 -8.76 2.98
N LYS A 396 16.62 -8.88 4.30
CA LYS A 396 17.36 -9.80 5.18
C LYS A 396 16.45 -10.75 5.98
N THR A 397 15.26 -11.01 5.46
CA THR A 397 14.26 -11.92 6.06
C THR A 397 14.75 -13.37 6.07
N PRO A 398 14.09 -14.27 6.82
CA PRO A 398 14.33 -15.71 6.69
C PRO A 398 14.17 -16.23 5.26
N LEU A 399 13.18 -15.73 4.50
CA LEU A 399 12.98 -16.06 3.10
C LEU A 399 14.18 -15.65 2.24
N ASP A 400 14.71 -14.42 2.39
CA ASP A 400 15.89 -13.97 1.64
C ASP A 400 17.11 -14.87 1.90
N ARG A 401 17.32 -15.23 3.17
CA ARG A 401 18.40 -16.15 3.56
C ARG A 401 18.22 -17.54 2.96
N PHE A 402 16.99 -18.04 2.94
CA PHE A 402 16.64 -19.31 2.33
C PHE A 402 16.95 -19.32 0.83
N MET A 403 16.51 -18.30 0.10
CA MET A 403 16.76 -18.13 -1.34
C MET A 403 18.27 -17.97 -1.66
N GLN A 404 19.05 -17.45 -0.72
CA GLN A 404 20.53 -17.42 -0.79
C GLN A 404 21.22 -18.75 -0.47
N GLY A 405 20.47 -19.85 -0.32
CA GLY A 405 21.00 -21.19 -0.10
C GLY A 405 21.14 -21.60 1.37
N ARG A 406 20.63 -20.81 2.33
CA ARG A 406 20.63 -21.20 3.75
C ARG A 406 19.41 -22.07 4.06
N ASN A 407 19.54 -23.38 3.80
CA ASN A 407 18.45 -24.36 3.96
C ASN A 407 17.78 -24.40 5.35
N ARG A 408 18.43 -23.91 6.41
CA ARG A 408 17.87 -23.88 7.78
C ARG A 408 17.21 -22.54 8.15
N ALA A 409 17.04 -21.65 7.18
CA ALA A 409 16.38 -20.37 7.40
C ALA A 409 14.86 -20.52 7.48
N LEU A 410 14.29 -21.57 6.87
CA LEU A 410 12.90 -21.99 7.03
C LEU A 410 12.84 -23.36 7.71
N ASP A 411 11.82 -23.57 8.54
CA ASP A 411 11.48 -24.88 9.08
C ASP A 411 10.51 -25.65 8.17
N GLU A 412 10.15 -26.88 8.55
CA GLU A 412 9.32 -27.77 7.72
C GLU A 412 7.91 -27.20 7.48
N GLU A 413 7.31 -26.56 8.49
CA GLU A 413 5.99 -25.94 8.36
C GLU A 413 6.02 -24.76 7.39
N GLN A 414 7.06 -23.92 7.48
CA GLN A 414 7.27 -22.82 6.56
C GLN A 414 7.54 -23.29 5.13
N LEU A 415 8.22 -24.42 4.94
CA LEU A 415 8.41 -25.01 3.62
C LEU A 415 7.09 -25.54 3.04
N ILE A 416 6.24 -26.18 3.85
CA ILE A 416 4.90 -26.61 3.44
C ILE A 416 4.05 -25.39 3.05
N GLY A 417 4.07 -24.32 3.86
CA GLY A 417 3.39 -23.07 3.55
C GLY A 417 3.86 -22.45 2.24
N LEU A 418 5.17 -22.48 1.97
CA LEU A 418 5.72 -22.04 0.68
C LEU A 418 5.22 -22.91 -0.48
N LEU A 419 5.05 -24.22 -0.31
CA LEU A 419 4.46 -25.06 -1.36
C LEU A 419 2.99 -24.72 -1.62
N VAL A 420 2.19 -24.42 -0.59
CA VAL A 420 0.82 -23.92 -0.76
C VAL A 420 0.81 -22.59 -1.53
N PHE A 421 1.71 -21.68 -1.17
CA PHE A 421 1.88 -20.38 -1.83
C PHE A 421 2.20 -20.49 -3.32
N LEU A 422 3.06 -21.46 -3.68
CA LEU A 422 3.50 -21.72 -5.05
C LEU A 422 2.46 -22.49 -5.89
N ASN A 423 1.56 -23.23 -5.24
CA ASN A 423 0.65 -24.13 -5.93
C ASN A 423 -0.53 -23.36 -6.56
N ARG A 424 -0.46 -23.17 -7.88
CA ARG A 424 -1.51 -22.57 -8.73
C ARG A 424 -2.65 -23.54 -9.05
N GLY A 425 -2.58 -24.79 -8.62
CA GLY A 425 -3.64 -25.77 -8.88
C GLY A 425 -3.77 -26.16 -10.36
N LYS A 426 -4.96 -26.58 -10.76
CA LYS A 426 -5.24 -27.16 -12.08
C LYS A 426 -6.39 -26.45 -12.78
N LEU A 427 -6.34 -26.41 -14.10
CA LEU A 427 -7.46 -26.03 -14.96
C LEU A 427 -8.59 -27.07 -14.89
N PRO A 428 -9.83 -26.73 -15.32
CA PRO A 428 -10.97 -27.66 -15.31
C PRO A 428 -10.75 -28.96 -16.09
N ASP A 429 -9.88 -28.94 -17.12
CA ASP A 429 -9.49 -30.11 -17.91
C ASP A 429 -8.45 -31.01 -17.20
N GLY A 430 -7.99 -30.61 -16.01
CA GLY A 430 -7.00 -31.31 -15.19
C GLY A 430 -5.54 -30.94 -15.50
N THR A 431 -5.29 -30.02 -16.43
CA THR A 431 -3.95 -29.52 -16.77
C THR A 431 -3.39 -28.68 -15.61
N SER A 432 -2.14 -28.91 -15.23
CA SER A 432 -1.48 -28.15 -14.17
C SER A 432 -1.19 -26.70 -14.60
N ARG A 433 -1.44 -25.74 -13.71
CA ARG A 433 -1.02 -24.33 -13.88
C ARG A 433 0.39 -24.08 -13.33
N ASN A 434 0.99 -25.06 -12.67
CA ASN A 434 2.32 -24.95 -12.08
C ASN A 434 3.43 -25.16 -13.12
N VAL A 435 4.60 -24.61 -12.81
CA VAL A 435 5.84 -25.04 -13.48
C VAL A 435 6.20 -26.47 -13.04
N PRO A 436 6.87 -27.28 -13.88
CA PRO A 436 7.13 -28.70 -13.59
C PRO A 436 7.88 -28.94 -12.28
N GLU A 437 8.76 -28.03 -11.88
CA GLU A 437 9.53 -28.11 -10.63
C GLU A 437 8.62 -28.03 -9.40
N VAL A 438 7.57 -27.20 -9.45
CA VAL A 438 6.57 -27.06 -8.38
C VAL A 438 5.74 -28.33 -8.26
N ASP A 439 5.24 -28.86 -9.38
CA ASP A 439 4.50 -30.13 -9.38
C ASP A 439 5.33 -31.29 -8.83
N ALA A 440 6.61 -31.35 -9.21
CA ALA A 440 7.53 -32.39 -8.75
C ALA A 440 7.76 -32.35 -7.24
N VAL A 441 8.03 -31.17 -6.67
CA VAL A 441 8.28 -31.03 -5.23
C VAL A 441 7.00 -31.19 -4.40
N ILE A 442 5.83 -30.80 -4.94
CA ILE A 442 4.54 -31.06 -4.27
C ILE A 442 4.32 -32.57 -4.19
N ALA A 443 4.48 -33.31 -5.28
CA ALA A 443 4.34 -34.76 -5.28
C ALA A 443 5.34 -35.44 -4.32
N GLU A 444 6.56 -34.92 -4.23
CA GLU A 444 7.57 -35.36 -3.24
C GLU A 444 7.08 -35.11 -1.81
N ALA A 445 6.60 -33.91 -1.51
CA ALA A 445 6.11 -33.51 -0.19
C ALA A 445 4.92 -34.36 0.27
N GLU A 446 3.91 -34.54 -0.60
CA GLU A 446 2.72 -35.34 -0.31
C GLU A 446 3.09 -36.80 -0.04
N ALA A 447 4.03 -37.36 -0.81
CA ALA A 447 4.51 -38.72 -0.61
C ALA A 447 5.35 -38.87 0.68
N ALA A 448 6.17 -37.87 1.02
CA ALA A 448 7.04 -37.89 2.19
C ALA A 448 6.26 -37.72 3.51
N LEU A 449 5.28 -36.80 3.51
CA LEU A 449 4.58 -36.36 4.71
C LEU A 449 3.19 -36.99 4.88
N GLY A 450 2.64 -37.59 3.81
CA GLY A 450 1.29 -38.17 3.84
C GLY A 450 0.18 -37.11 3.97
N ILE A 451 0.42 -35.91 3.45
CA ILE A 451 -0.52 -34.78 3.43
C ILE A 451 -0.95 -34.47 2.00
N THR A 452 -1.92 -33.56 1.84
CA THR A 452 -2.25 -32.94 0.55
C THR A 452 -1.86 -31.48 0.61
N ILE A 453 -1.14 -30.99 -0.39
CA ILE A 453 -0.78 -29.58 -0.51
C ILE A 453 -1.91 -28.85 -1.25
N GLY A 454 -2.62 -27.98 -0.55
CA GLY A 454 -3.66 -27.13 -1.13
C GLY A 454 -3.09 -26.17 -2.19
N ALA A 455 -3.93 -25.72 -3.11
CA ALA A 455 -3.57 -24.70 -4.09
C ALA A 455 -3.94 -23.32 -3.55
N GLY A 456 -2.95 -22.57 -3.08
CA GLY A 456 -3.16 -21.19 -2.62
C GLY A 456 -3.11 -20.15 -3.75
N ASN A 457 -2.48 -20.48 -4.89
CA ASN A 457 -2.32 -19.60 -6.06
C ASN A 457 -1.66 -18.24 -5.79
N CYS A 458 -1.07 -18.03 -4.61
CA CYS A 458 -0.63 -16.71 -4.15
C CYS A 458 0.48 -16.12 -5.03
N VAL A 459 1.38 -16.96 -5.54
CA VAL A 459 2.50 -16.57 -6.41
C VAL A 459 2.07 -16.02 -7.77
N SER A 460 0.78 -16.10 -8.13
CA SER A 460 0.25 -15.55 -9.38
C SER A 460 0.03 -14.04 -9.34
N CYS A 461 -0.04 -13.45 -8.15
CA CYS A 461 -0.16 -11.99 -7.94
C CYS A 461 0.97 -11.44 -7.06
N HIS A 462 1.55 -12.30 -6.21
CA HIS A 462 2.63 -11.99 -5.30
C HIS A 462 3.94 -12.65 -5.75
N GLY A 463 4.29 -12.42 -7.02
CA GLY A 463 5.50 -12.94 -7.65
C GLY A 463 6.76 -12.13 -7.35
N GLY A 464 7.88 -12.62 -7.89
CA GLY A 464 9.15 -11.92 -7.85
C GLY A 464 9.83 -11.87 -6.47
N PRO A 465 11.06 -11.31 -6.41
CA PRO A 465 11.73 -10.97 -5.14
C PRO A 465 10.94 -10.01 -4.25
N GLU A 466 10.14 -9.13 -4.87
CA GLU A 466 9.33 -8.09 -4.25
C GLU A 466 8.08 -8.65 -3.55
N LEU A 467 7.60 -9.83 -3.95
CA LEU A 467 6.33 -10.45 -3.54
C LEU A 467 5.10 -9.60 -3.92
N THR A 468 5.12 -9.05 -5.14
CA THR A 468 4.04 -8.26 -5.74
C THR A 468 4.29 -8.05 -7.23
N ASP A 469 3.22 -8.17 -8.02
CA ASP A 469 3.24 -7.86 -9.45
C ASP A 469 3.00 -6.37 -9.73
N ALA A 470 2.72 -5.56 -8.70
CA ALA A 470 2.70 -4.10 -8.79
C ALA A 470 4.10 -3.45 -8.76
N SER A 471 5.15 -4.23 -8.99
CA SER A 471 6.54 -3.76 -8.96
C SER A 471 6.92 -3.00 -10.23
N VAL A 472 7.94 -2.14 -10.14
CA VAL A 472 8.52 -1.48 -11.33
C VAL A 472 8.95 -2.51 -12.35
N ALA A 473 9.53 -3.64 -11.92
CA ALA A 473 10.00 -4.69 -12.82
C ALA A 473 8.84 -5.31 -13.61
N SER A 474 7.77 -5.73 -12.93
CA SER A 474 6.60 -6.38 -13.52
C SER A 474 5.81 -5.44 -14.44
N VAL A 475 5.36 -4.31 -13.90
CA VAL A 475 4.49 -3.37 -14.64
C VAL A 475 5.22 -2.71 -15.82
N SER A 476 6.55 -2.55 -15.76
CA SER A 476 7.31 -2.02 -16.91
C SER A 476 7.49 -3.04 -18.03
N GLU A 477 7.39 -4.33 -17.73
CA GLU A 477 7.45 -5.40 -18.73
C GLU A 477 6.08 -5.56 -19.42
N GLU A 478 5.02 -5.62 -18.62
CA GLU A 478 3.65 -5.83 -19.10
C GLU A 478 2.67 -4.93 -18.32
N PRO A 479 2.43 -3.68 -18.75
CA PRO A 479 1.61 -2.74 -17.97
C PRO A 479 0.10 -3.01 -18.04
N ILE A 480 -0.36 -3.68 -19.10
CA ILE A 480 -1.76 -4.03 -19.35
C ILE A 480 -1.78 -5.49 -19.75
N GLU A 481 -2.62 -6.28 -19.07
CA GLU A 481 -2.81 -7.70 -19.33
C GLU A 481 -4.19 -7.96 -19.93
N VAL A 482 -4.34 -9.13 -20.56
CA VAL A 482 -5.62 -9.62 -21.08
C VAL A 482 -5.97 -10.89 -20.33
N GLU A 483 -7.08 -10.84 -19.58
CA GLU A 483 -7.54 -11.98 -18.80
C GLU A 483 -8.95 -12.42 -19.17
N GLU A 484 -9.25 -13.70 -18.93
CA GLU A 484 -10.62 -14.23 -18.98
C GLU A 484 -11.44 -13.71 -17.79
N THR A 485 -12.69 -13.38 -18.04
CA THR A 485 -13.61 -12.78 -17.06
C THR A 485 -14.22 -13.82 -16.12
N THR A 486 -14.74 -13.37 -14.99
CA THR A 486 -15.41 -14.19 -13.99
C THR A 486 -16.94 -14.08 -14.11
N ILE A 487 -17.65 -15.21 -13.97
CA ILE A 487 -19.11 -15.27 -13.94
C ILE A 487 -19.60 -16.05 -12.71
N LEU A 488 -20.82 -15.74 -12.24
CA LEU A 488 -21.47 -16.46 -11.14
C LEU A 488 -22.50 -17.45 -11.69
N VAL A 489 -22.34 -18.74 -11.39
CA VAL A 489 -23.25 -19.82 -11.83
C VAL A 489 -23.66 -20.66 -10.63
N ASP A 490 -24.96 -20.70 -10.34
CA ASP A 490 -25.55 -21.43 -9.20
C ASP A 490 -24.86 -21.12 -7.85
N GLY A 491 -24.41 -19.87 -7.69
CA GLY A 491 -23.74 -19.39 -6.49
C GLY A 491 -22.26 -19.70 -6.38
N PHE A 492 -21.60 -20.16 -7.45
CA PHE A 492 -20.16 -20.38 -7.50
C PHE A 492 -19.51 -19.54 -8.60
N LEU A 493 -18.30 -19.01 -8.33
CA LEU A 493 -17.51 -18.33 -9.36
C LEU A 493 -16.98 -19.34 -10.38
N GLN A 494 -17.04 -18.97 -11.65
CA GLN A 494 -16.53 -19.72 -12.77
C GLN A 494 -15.84 -18.78 -13.77
N VAL A 495 -14.85 -19.30 -14.49
CA VAL A 495 -14.17 -18.56 -15.55
C VAL A 495 -15.01 -18.62 -16.83
N SER A 496 -15.23 -17.48 -17.46
CA SER A 496 -15.86 -17.32 -18.77
C SER A 496 -14.80 -17.32 -19.88
N ALA A 497 -15.22 -17.60 -21.13
CA ALA A 497 -14.33 -17.48 -22.29
C ALA A 497 -14.19 -16.03 -22.80
N GLU A 498 -14.95 -15.10 -22.24
CA GLU A 498 -14.86 -13.66 -22.55
C GLU A 498 -13.65 -13.05 -21.86
N THR A 499 -12.94 -12.12 -22.53
CA THR A 499 -11.73 -11.49 -22.00
C THR A 499 -11.87 -9.98 -21.81
N SER A 500 -11.11 -9.44 -20.85
CA SER A 500 -11.02 -8.03 -20.49
C SER A 500 -9.56 -7.59 -20.35
N PHE A 501 -9.30 -6.32 -20.65
CA PHE A 501 -8.07 -5.65 -20.25
C PHE A 501 -8.08 -5.36 -18.75
N ILE A 502 -6.97 -5.61 -18.11
CA ILE A 502 -6.71 -5.24 -16.71
C ILE A 502 -5.39 -4.46 -16.61
N ASP A 503 -5.21 -3.72 -15.53
CA ASP A 503 -3.94 -3.07 -15.21
C ASP A 503 -3.08 -4.04 -14.39
N ASN A 504 -1.91 -4.45 -14.90
CA ASN A 504 -1.00 -5.32 -14.16
C ASN A 504 -0.68 -4.73 -12.77
N GLY A 505 -0.70 -5.58 -11.76
CA GLY A 505 -0.42 -5.20 -10.38
C GLY A 505 -1.65 -4.63 -9.65
N PHE A 506 -2.84 -4.64 -10.25
CA PHE A 506 -4.10 -4.21 -9.63
C PHE A 506 -5.16 -5.28 -9.77
N ALA A 507 -5.81 -5.65 -8.66
CA ALA A 507 -6.82 -6.70 -8.64
C ALA A 507 -8.02 -6.29 -7.78
N ASN A 508 -9.24 -6.65 -8.23
CA ASN A 508 -10.43 -6.62 -7.40
C ASN A 508 -10.70 -8.03 -6.87
N ILE A 509 -10.48 -8.22 -5.58
CA ILE A 509 -10.66 -9.53 -4.91
C ILE A 509 -11.94 -9.60 -4.06
N GLY A 510 -12.88 -8.66 -4.24
CA GLY A 510 -14.14 -8.68 -3.49
C GLY A 510 -14.02 -8.32 -2.01
N VAL A 511 -13.07 -7.46 -1.61
CA VAL A 511 -12.95 -6.99 -0.20
C VAL A 511 -14.16 -6.18 0.23
N ARG A 512 -14.67 -5.35 -0.67
CA ARG A 512 -15.87 -4.53 -0.48
C ARG A 512 -16.58 -4.37 -1.82
N GLN A 513 -17.80 -3.85 -1.81
CA GLN A 513 -18.52 -3.59 -3.06
C GLN A 513 -17.80 -2.52 -3.89
N THR A 514 -17.71 -2.74 -5.20
CA THR A 514 -17.07 -1.82 -6.14
C THR A 514 -17.68 -0.41 -6.11
N GLU A 515 -18.98 -0.29 -5.82
CA GLU A 515 -19.67 1.01 -5.77
C GLU A 515 -19.22 1.90 -4.60
N ASP A 516 -18.76 1.30 -3.50
CA ASP A 516 -18.27 2.02 -2.33
C ASP A 516 -16.86 2.59 -2.51
N ASP A 517 -16.05 1.99 -3.39
CA ASP A 517 -14.69 2.42 -3.69
C ASP A 517 -14.25 1.86 -5.06
N LEU A 518 -14.15 2.75 -6.05
CA LEU A 518 -13.76 2.37 -7.41
C LEU A 518 -12.27 2.05 -7.55
N GLY A 519 -11.44 2.37 -6.55
CA GLY A 519 -10.00 2.09 -6.57
C GLY A 519 -9.31 2.60 -7.83
N ARG A 520 -8.69 1.69 -8.58
CA ARG A 520 -8.00 1.97 -9.85
C ARG A 520 -8.92 2.48 -10.96
N GLY A 521 -10.19 2.10 -10.90
CA GLY A 521 -11.24 2.58 -11.78
C GLY A 521 -11.61 4.05 -11.57
N GLU A 522 -11.09 4.68 -10.53
CA GLU A 522 -11.26 6.12 -10.32
C GLU A 522 -10.75 6.94 -11.53
N GLY A 523 -11.49 8.00 -11.83
CA GLY A 523 -11.24 8.89 -12.95
C GLY A 523 -11.99 10.20 -12.78
N GLU A 524 -12.55 10.74 -13.86
CA GLU A 524 -13.25 12.04 -13.87
C GLU A 524 -14.40 12.13 -12.85
N ALA A 525 -15.07 11.02 -12.58
CA ALA A 525 -16.17 10.94 -11.62
C ALA A 525 -15.79 11.37 -10.19
N GLN A 526 -14.50 11.49 -9.86
CA GLN A 526 -14.01 11.96 -8.56
C GLN A 526 -13.13 13.23 -8.65
N GLY A 527 -13.16 13.93 -9.79
CA GLY A 527 -12.46 15.20 -9.96
C GLY A 527 -11.03 15.09 -10.49
N PHE A 528 -10.57 13.90 -10.87
CA PHE A 528 -9.35 13.77 -11.68
C PHE A 528 -9.60 14.22 -13.12
N PRO A 529 -8.63 14.83 -13.80
CA PRO A 529 -8.80 15.25 -15.19
C PRO A 529 -8.87 14.07 -16.18
N PHE A 530 -8.36 12.89 -15.80
CA PHE A 530 -8.31 11.68 -16.63
C PHE A 530 -8.45 10.41 -15.77
N PRO A 531 -8.77 9.23 -16.36
CA PRO A 531 -8.76 7.95 -15.64
C PRO A 531 -7.39 7.59 -15.06
N LEU A 532 -7.36 6.91 -13.91
CA LEU A 532 -6.10 6.39 -13.34
C LEU A 532 -5.61 5.11 -14.04
N SER A 533 -6.53 4.26 -14.52
CA SER A 533 -6.21 3.00 -15.20
C SER A 533 -5.44 3.21 -16.50
N LEU A 534 -4.33 2.48 -16.67
CA LEU A 534 -3.54 2.46 -17.89
C LEU A 534 -4.35 1.91 -19.07
N ALA A 535 -5.13 0.84 -18.85
CA ALA A 535 -6.01 0.29 -19.88
C ALA A 535 -7.04 1.32 -20.38
N ARG A 536 -7.69 2.06 -19.48
CA ARG A 536 -8.62 3.14 -19.85
C ARG A 536 -7.89 4.29 -20.56
N GLN A 537 -6.72 4.70 -20.08
CA GLN A 537 -5.91 5.74 -20.72
C GLN A 537 -5.46 5.34 -22.14
N ALA A 538 -5.08 4.08 -22.35
CA ALA A 538 -4.66 3.56 -23.65
C ALA A 538 -5.83 3.54 -24.65
N LEU A 539 -7.03 3.16 -24.21
CA LEU A 539 -8.25 3.21 -25.03
C LEU A 539 -8.67 4.64 -25.39
N LEU A 540 -8.36 5.61 -24.53
CA LEU A 540 -8.54 7.04 -24.82
C LEU A 540 -7.46 7.61 -25.75
N GLY A 541 -6.37 6.87 -26.00
CA GLY A 541 -5.27 7.31 -26.85
C GLY A 541 -4.44 8.45 -26.26
N LEU A 542 -4.30 8.50 -24.93
CA LEU A 542 -3.45 9.51 -24.27
C LEU A 542 -1.98 9.29 -24.62
N GLU A 543 -1.24 10.36 -24.91
CA GLU A 543 0.13 10.26 -25.46
C GLU A 543 1.13 9.56 -24.53
N PHE A 544 0.89 9.57 -23.23
CA PHE A 544 1.73 8.94 -22.20
C PHE A 544 1.24 7.55 -21.78
N ALA A 545 0.11 7.08 -22.32
CA ALA A 545 -0.41 5.76 -22.01
C ALA A 545 0.41 4.66 -22.72
N PRO A 546 0.53 3.46 -22.11
CA PRO A 546 1.10 2.32 -22.80
C PRO A 546 0.24 1.88 -23.99
N GLU A 547 0.83 1.12 -24.92
CA GLU A 547 0.08 0.50 -26.02
C GLU A 547 -0.74 -0.69 -25.50
N LEU A 548 -1.91 -0.92 -26.12
CA LEU A 548 -2.71 -2.11 -25.82
C LEU A 548 -2.07 -3.36 -26.44
N PRO A 549 -2.17 -4.53 -25.79
CA PRO A 549 -1.77 -5.82 -26.37
C PRO A 549 -2.77 -6.26 -27.45
N VAL A 550 -2.76 -5.59 -28.61
CA VAL A 550 -3.74 -5.76 -29.70
C VAL A 550 -3.59 -7.06 -30.48
N ASP A 551 -2.38 -7.64 -30.50
CA ASP A 551 -2.07 -8.87 -31.24
C ASP A 551 -2.71 -10.12 -30.61
N GLU A 552 -3.04 -10.07 -29.31
CA GLU A 552 -3.66 -11.19 -28.58
C GLU A 552 -5.20 -11.20 -28.68
N CYS A 553 -5.80 -10.05 -28.99
CA CYS A 553 -7.24 -9.85 -28.90
C CYS A 553 -8.00 -9.95 -30.24
N GLY A 554 -7.31 -10.05 -31.38
CA GLY A 554 -7.95 -10.17 -32.70
C GLY A 554 -9.00 -9.07 -32.98
N ILE A 555 -8.72 -7.83 -32.57
CA ILE A 555 -9.74 -6.78 -32.46
C ILE A 555 -10.26 -6.31 -33.83
N ASP A 556 -11.57 -6.47 -34.05
CA ASP A 556 -12.35 -5.74 -35.05
C ASP A 556 -12.64 -4.31 -34.52
N PRO A 557 -12.30 -3.23 -35.25
CA PRO A 557 -12.37 -1.84 -34.78
C PRO A 557 -13.77 -1.27 -34.47
N VAL A 558 -14.80 -2.10 -34.26
CA VAL A 558 -16.22 -1.69 -34.10
C VAL A 558 -16.89 -2.24 -32.83
N CYS A 559 -16.14 -2.57 -31.76
CA CYS A 559 -16.76 -2.96 -30.47
C CYS A 559 -16.71 -1.82 -29.42
N PRO A 560 -17.77 -1.62 -28.60
CA PRO A 560 -17.78 -0.62 -27.53
C PRO A 560 -16.70 -0.90 -26.47
N VAL A 561 -16.04 0.17 -26.04
CA VAL A 561 -14.83 0.21 -25.21
C VAL A 561 -15.09 -0.17 -23.74
N ASP A 562 -16.27 0.14 -23.21
CA ASP A 562 -16.56 0.05 -21.77
C ASP A 562 -16.78 -1.39 -21.28
N ASN A 563 -17.12 -2.34 -22.15
CA ASN A 563 -17.34 -3.75 -21.77
C ASN A 563 -16.07 -4.61 -21.85
N ARG A 564 -14.88 -3.99 -21.95
CA ARG A 564 -13.60 -4.71 -22.10
C ARG A 564 -12.53 -4.29 -21.10
N VAL A 565 -12.87 -3.56 -20.04
CA VAL A 565 -11.89 -3.15 -19.02
C VAL A 565 -12.42 -3.45 -17.63
N SER A 566 -11.73 -4.30 -16.89
CA SER A 566 -12.11 -4.75 -15.56
C SER A 566 -11.16 -4.15 -14.52
N VAL A 567 -11.42 -2.90 -14.14
CA VAL A 567 -10.55 -2.12 -13.24
C VAL A 567 -11.29 -1.42 -12.11
N ASP A 568 -12.63 -1.42 -12.12
CA ASP A 568 -13.41 -0.82 -11.03
C ASP A 568 -13.34 -1.71 -9.78
N GLY A 569 -13.01 -1.10 -8.65
CA GLY A 569 -12.76 -1.79 -7.38
C GLY A 569 -11.43 -2.55 -7.35
N ALA A 570 -10.57 -2.37 -8.36
CA ALA A 570 -9.24 -2.96 -8.37
C ALA A 570 -8.28 -2.11 -7.54
N PHE A 571 -7.43 -2.77 -6.75
CA PHE A 571 -6.42 -2.12 -5.91
C PHE A 571 -5.05 -2.74 -6.12
N LYS A 572 -4.03 -1.92 -5.91
CA LYS A 572 -2.63 -2.29 -6.03
C LYS A 572 -2.34 -3.50 -5.16
N ILE A 573 -1.86 -4.57 -5.78
CA ILE A 573 -1.44 -5.79 -5.09
C ILE A 573 -0.28 -5.43 -4.14
N PRO A 574 -0.47 -5.49 -2.80
CA PRO A 574 0.55 -5.06 -1.87
C PRO A 574 1.69 -6.08 -1.79
N GLY A 575 2.92 -5.62 -1.56
CA GLY A 575 4.03 -6.50 -1.25
C GLY A 575 3.81 -7.22 0.08
N LEU A 576 4.07 -8.54 0.13
CA LEU A 576 3.87 -9.34 1.35
C LEU A 576 5.03 -9.30 2.34
N ARG A 577 6.08 -8.51 2.07
CA ARG A 577 7.22 -8.38 2.96
C ARG A 577 6.84 -7.62 4.23
N ASN A 578 7.13 -8.23 5.38
CA ASN A 578 6.74 -7.76 6.72
C ASN A 578 5.22 -7.80 6.99
N VAL A 579 4.42 -8.53 6.21
CA VAL A 579 2.95 -8.55 6.36
C VAL A 579 2.47 -8.96 7.76
N GLU A 580 3.20 -9.85 8.44
CA GLU A 580 2.92 -10.23 9.84
C GLU A 580 2.99 -9.05 10.84
N LEU A 581 3.61 -7.93 10.44
CA LEU A 581 3.82 -6.75 11.26
C LEU A 581 2.98 -5.57 10.79
N THR A 582 1.98 -5.76 9.92
CA THR A 582 1.29 -4.63 9.26
C THR A 582 -0.24 -4.68 9.26
N GLY A 583 -0.86 -5.35 10.25
CA GLY A 583 -2.32 -5.38 10.40
C GLY A 583 -2.93 -4.04 10.91
N PRO A 584 -4.21 -3.75 10.68
CA PRO A 584 -5.17 -4.62 10.01
C PRO A 584 -4.94 -4.66 8.49
N TYR A 585 -5.57 -5.62 7.83
CA TYR A 585 -5.28 -6.01 6.44
C TYR A 585 -6.32 -5.49 5.44
N PHE A 586 -5.93 -5.52 4.17
CA PHE A 586 -6.63 -4.94 3.01
C PHE A 586 -6.72 -3.41 3.01
N HIS A 587 -7.16 -2.86 1.87
CA HIS A 587 -7.30 -1.42 1.66
C HIS A 587 -8.37 -0.77 2.56
N ASN A 588 -9.29 -1.55 3.13
CA ASN A 588 -10.27 -1.08 4.12
C ASN A 588 -9.88 -1.39 5.57
N GLY A 589 -8.80 -2.14 5.81
CA GLY A 589 -8.41 -2.52 7.18
C GLY A 589 -9.40 -3.44 7.86
N GLY A 590 -10.20 -4.21 7.11
CA GLY A 590 -11.33 -4.98 7.65
C GLY A 590 -10.99 -6.30 8.36
N GLN A 591 -9.72 -6.72 8.34
CA GLN A 591 -9.25 -7.96 8.96
C GLN A 591 -8.14 -7.69 9.97
N ALA A 592 -8.22 -8.23 11.18
CA ALA A 592 -7.20 -8.02 12.22
C ALA A 592 -6.05 -9.04 12.15
N THR A 593 -6.27 -10.22 11.59
CA THR A 593 -5.31 -11.33 11.61
C THR A 593 -5.08 -11.91 10.22
N LEU A 594 -3.90 -12.51 10.00
CA LEU A 594 -3.60 -13.23 8.75
C LEU A 594 -4.49 -14.47 8.57
N ASP A 595 -4.93 -15.11 9.65
CA ASP A 595 -5.87 -16.24 9.56
C ASP A 595 -7.19 -15.78 8.94
N GLN A 596 -7.73 -14.63 9.35
CA GLN A 596 -8.91 -14.04 8.73
C GLN A 596 -8.70 -13.66 7.25
N VAL A 597 -7.48 -13.25 6.88
CA VAL A 597 -7.12 -12.99 5.47
C VAL A 597 -7.13 -14.30 4.67
N VAL A 598 -6.58 -15.39 5.21
CA VAL A 598 -6.60 -16.70 4.55
C VAL A 598 -8.04 -17.22 4.43
N GLU A 599 -8.85 -17.11 5.49
CA GLU A 599 -10.27 -17.47 5.46
C GLU A 599 -11.04 -16.67 4.40
N PHE A 600 -10.70 -15.40 4.19
CA PHE A 600 -11.26 -14.56 3.13
C PHE A 600 -10.97 -15.12 1.73
N TYR A 601 -9.74 -15.54 1.47
CA TYR A 601 -9.38 -16.17 0.19
C TYR A 601 -10.04 -17.55 0.02
N ASP A 602 -10.07 -18.37 1.08
CA ASP A 602 -10.71 -19.70 1.05
C ASP A 602 -12.21 -19.63 0.67
N ARG A 603 -12.89 -18.54 1.07
CA ARG A 603 -14.29 -18.28 0.69
C ARG A 603 -14.45 -17.49 -0.61
N GLN A 604 -13.38 -17.08 -1.30
CA GLN A 604 -13.39 -16.29 -2.55
C GLN A 604 -13.92 -14.86 -2.37
N GLY A 605 -13.56 -14.21 -1.26
CA GLY A 605 -13.89 -12.80 -0.99
C GLY A 605 -15.29 -12.57 -0.41
N ASP A 606 -15.50 -11.36 0.12
CA ASP A 606 -16.72 -10.99 0.87
C ASP A 606 -17.84 -10.49 -0.07
N CYS A 607 -17.48 -9.74 -1.12
CA CYS A 607 -18.41 -9.09 -2.05
C CYS A 607 -18.27 -9.54 -3.51
N SER A 608 -17.68 -10.70 -3.76
CA SER A 608 -17.37 -11.18 -5.11
C SER A 608 -18.61 -11.37 -6.01
N ASP A 609 -19.73 -11.81 -5.44
CA ASP A 609 -21.01 -11.90 -6.16
C ASP A 609 -21.54 -10.53 -6.65
N HIS A 610 -21.18 -9.45 -5.98
CA HIS A 610 -21.54 -8.07 -6.37
C HIS A 610 -20.54 -7.48 -7.36
N ASN A 611 -19.29 -7.95 -7.34
CA ASN A 611 -18.19 -7.37 -8.10
C ASN A 611 -17.87 -8.09 -9.41
N VAL A 612 -18.65 -9.11 -9.81
CA VAL A 612 -18.33 -10.07 -10.89
C VAL A 612 -17.79 -9.46 -12.18
N ASP A 613 -18.29 -8.29 -12.59
CA ASP A 613 -17.88 -7.61 -13.84
C ASP A 613 -16.43 -7.11 -13.82
N ASN A 614 -15.85 -6.94 -12.62
CA ASN A 614 -14.50 -6.41 -12.43
C ASN A 614 -13.59 -7.34 -11.60
N LEU A 615 -14.06 -8.53 -11.24
CA LEU A 615 -13.29 -9.44 -10.39
C LEU A 615 -12.05 -9.99 -11.09
N GLU A 616 -10.98 -10.07 -10.31
CA GLU A 616 -9.79 -10.84 -10.64
C GLU A 616 -10.16 -12.32 -10.84
N ARG A 617 -9.70 -12.90 -11.96
CA ARG A 617 -9.98 -14.29 -12.36
C ARG A 617 -9.36 -15.31 -11.40
N ASN A 618 -8.28 -14.93 -10.73
CA ASN A 618 -7.35 -15.82 -10.04
C ASN A 618 -7.66 -16.07 -8.55
N MET A 619 -8.87 -15.74 -8.09
CA MET A 619 -9.32 -15.91 -6.69
C MET A 619 -9.55 -17.36 -6.25
#